data_AF-A0A0L7LRP3-F1
#
_entry.id   AF-A0A0L7LRP3-F1
#
_cell.length_a   1.000
_cell.length_b   1.000
_cell.length_c   1.000
_cell.angle_alpha   90.00
_cell.angle_beta   90.00
_cell.angle_gamma   90.00
#
_symmetry.space_group_name_H-M   'P 1'
#
loop_
_entity.id
_entity.type
_entity.pdbx_description
1 polymer ?
#
loop_
_entity_poly.entity_id
_entity_poly.type
_entity_poly.pdbx_seq_one_letter_code
_entity_poly.pdbx_strand_id
1 'polypeptide(L)'
;MLDVVQRPKDACVYEIRQKGQIDPCYVVVPNPTDLVKSHLMFAVREEVEVLKERIAELMERINQLEVENTYLRAQCSAPLPPSAPWLCHVNP
;
A
#
# COMPACT_ATOMS: atom_id res chain seq x y z
N MET A 1 32.19 -25.35 -15.21
CA MET A 1 32.39 -24.91 -13.80
C MET A 1 32.05 -23.43 -13.75
N LEU A 2 31.38 -22.97 -12.70
CA LEU A 2 31.00 -21.56 -12.52
C LEU A 2 31.92 -20.96 -11.47
N ASP A 3 32.83 -20.09 -11.89
CA ASP A 3 33.75 -19.40 -10.98
C ASP A 3 33.39 -17.92 -10.90
N VAL A 4 33.35 -17.38 -9.68
CA VAL A 4 33.18 -15.94 -9.45
C VAL A 4 34.55 -15.30 -9.54
N VAL A 5 34.79 -14.50 -10.58
CA VAL A 5 36.12 -13.93 -10.86
C VAL A 5 36.31 -12.58 -10.17
N GLN A 6 35.23 -11.80 -10.01
CA GLN A 6 35.32 -10.50 -9.37
C GLN A 6 34.01 -10.10 -8.70
N ARG A 7 34.12 -9.50 -7.50
CA ARG A 7 33.03 -8.83 -6.78
C ARG A 7 33.33 -7.34 -6.61
N PRO A 8 33.17 -6.51 -7.65
CA PRO A 8 33.05 -5.07 -7.45
C PRO A 8 31.82 -4.76 -6.55
N LYS A 9 31.80 -3.57 -5.93
CA LYS A 9 30.79 -3.19 -4.91
C LYS A 9 29.34 -3.29 -5.41
N ASP A 10 29.11 -3.13 -6.72
CA ASP A 10 27.78 -2.98 -7.31
C ASP A 10 27.40 -4.11 -8.30
N ALA A 11 28.31 -5.07 -8.54
CA ALA A 11 28.07 -6.18 -9.48
C ALA A 11 28.94 -7.40 -9.17
N CYS A 12 28.51 -8.57 -9.61
CA CYS A 12 29.26 -9.81 -9.61
C CYS A 12 29.62 -10.20 -11.04
N VAL A 13 30.88 -10.53 -11.31
CA VAL A 13 31.33 -11.04 -12.61
C VAL A 13 31.59 -12.55 -12.49
N TYR A 14 30.86 -13.33 -13.28
CA TYR A 14 30.97 -14.79 -13.35
C TYR A 14 31.72 -15.19 -14.61
N GLU A 15 32.66 -16.11 -14.47
CA GLU A 15 33.29 -16.80 -15.58
C GLU A 15 32.67 -18.17 -15.75
N ILE A 16 32.25 -18.46 -16.99
CA ILE A 16 31.58 -19.70 -17.36
C ILE A 16 32.50 -20.47 -18.30
N ARG A 17 33.01 -21.62 -17.82
CA ARG A 17 33.81 -22.55 -18.61
C ARG A 17 33.00 -23.79 -18.99
N GLN A 18 32.80 -23.99 -20.30
CA GLN A 18 32.17 -25.19 -20.87
C GLN A 18 33.21 -26.19 -21.40
N LYS A 19 32.89 -27.48 -21.37
CA LYS A 19 33.81 -28.55 -21.78
C LYS A 19 33.89 -28.58 -23.31
N GLY A 20 35.06 -28.25 -23.87
CA GLY A 20 35.32 -28.21 -25.32
C GLY A 20 35.38 -26.81 -25.93
N GLN A 21 35.17 -25.75 -25.13
CA GLN A 21 35.33 -24.36 -25.57
C GLN A 21 36.69 -23.82 -25.10
N ILE A 22 37.44 -23.20 -26.00
CA ILE A 22 38.78 -22.67 -25.72
C ILE A 22 38.69 -21.39 -24.89
N ASP A 23 37.75 -20.50 -25.23
CA ASP A 23 37.58 -19.21 -24.57
C ASP A 23 36.44 -19.23 -23.54
N PRO A 24 36.66 -18.68 -22.34
CA PRO A 24 35.61 -18.56 -21.32
C PRO A 24 34.63 -17.43 -21.66
N CYS A 25 33.38 -17.59 -21.24
CA CYS A 25 32.37 -16.53 -21.31
C CYS A 25 32.29 -15.78 -19.98
N TYR A 26 32.12 -14.46 -20.01
CA TYR A 26 31.93 -13.63 -18.82
C TYR A 26 30.49 -13.11 -18.75
N VAL A 27 29.86 -13.23 -17.59
CA VAL A 27 28.52 -12.70 -17.30
C VAL A 27 28.61 -11.72 -16.15
N VAL A 28 28.15 -10.49 -16.36
CA VAL A 28 28.06 -9.46 -15.32
C VAL A 28 26.63 -9.47 -14.78
N VAL A 29 26.48 -9.72 -13.49
CA VAL A 29 25.19 -9.71 -12.79
C VAL A 29 25.20 -8.53 -11.81
N PRO A 30 24.20 -7.65 -11.84
CA PRO A 30 24.05 -6.60 -10.82
C PRO A 30 24.00 -7.20 -9.42
N ASN A 31 24.40 -6.43 -8.40
CA ASN A 31 24.34 -6.93 -7.03
C ASN A 31 22.90 -7.38 -6.67
N PRO A 32 22.67 -8.68 -6.38
CA PRO A 32 21.35 -9.19 -6.09
C PRO A 32 20.75 -8.57 -4.82
N THR A 33 21.59 -8.16 -3.87
CA THR A 33 21.15 -7.48 -2.65
C THR A 33 20.53 -6.11 -2.94
N ASP A 34 21.10 -5.35 -3.87
CA ASP A 34 20.57 -4.03 -4.23
C ASP A 34 19.26 -4.13 -5.01
N LEU A 35 19.12 -5.17 -5.83
CA LEU A 35 17.87 -5.45 -6.53
C LEU A 35 16.73 -5.78 -5.55
N VAL A 36 16.98 -6.69 -4.60
CA VAL A 36 16.00 -7.06 -3.56
C VAL A 36 15.67 -5.85 -2.69
N LYS A 37 16.67 -5.09 -2.27
CA LYS A 37 16.49 -3.88 -1.47
C LYS A 37 15.64 -2.84 -2.19
N SER A 38 15.94 -2.56 -3.45
CA SER A 38 15.15 -1.64 -4.28
C SER A 38 13.71 -2.11 -4.40
N HIS A 39 13.49 -3.38 -4.74
CA HIS A 39 12.15 -3.96 -4.91
C HIS A 39 11.32 -3.88 -3.62
N LEU A 40 11.91 -4.22 -2.47
CA LEU A 40 11.26 -4.09 -1.17
C LEU A 40 10.94 -2.63 -0.82
N MET A 41 11.87 -1.71 -1.08
CA MET A 41 11.64 -0.29 -0.82
C MET A 41 10.48 0.27 -1.66
N PHE A 42 10.34 -0.16 -2.91
CA PHE A 42 9.20 0.20 -3.76
C PHE A 42 7.89 -0.39 -3.22
N ALA A 43 7.84 -1.69 -2.96
CA ALA A 43 6.65 -2.37 -2.44
C ALA A 43 6.19 -1.75 -1.11
N VAL A 44 7.11 -1.54 -0.17
CA VAL A 44 6.80 -0.93 1.13
C VAL A 44 6.30 0.50 0.96
N ARG A 45 6.89 1.29 0.05
CA ARG A 45 6.42 2.65 -0.22
C ARG A 45 4.99 2.64 -0.76
N GLU A 46 4.70 1.78 -1.72
CA GLU A 46 3.37 1.68 -2.32
C GLU A 46 2.31 1.29 -1.28
N GLU A 47 2.58 0.26 -0.48
CA GLU A 47 1.70 -0.17 0.61
C GLU A 47 1.43 0.97 1.61
N VAL A 48 2.45 1.78 1.94
CA VAL A 48 2.28 2.94 2.83
C VAL A 48 1.38 4.01 2.21
N GLU A 49 1.53 4.32 0.92
CA GLU A 49 0.67 5.31 0.26
C GLU A 49 -0.78 4.82 0.16
N VAL A 50 -1.01 3.54 -0.20
CA VAL A 50 -2.34 2.94 -0.20
C VAL A 50 -2.99 3.02 1.18
N LEU A 51 -2.25 2.71 2.25
CA LEU A 51 -2.78 2.82 3.62
C LEU A 51 -3.14 4.26 4.00
N LYS A 52 -2.33 5.25 3.59
CA LYS A 52 -2.65 6.67 3.83
C LYS A 52 -3.93 7.09 3.12
N GLU A 53 -4.11 6.68 1.86
CA GLU A 53 -5.34 6.95 1.11
C GLU A 53 -6.55 6.33 1.80
N ARG A 54 -6.44 5.06 2.24
CA ARG A 54 -7.52 4.39 3.00
C ARG A 54 -7.87 5.11 4.29
N ILE A 55 -6.88 5.61 5.03
CA ILE A 55 -7.12 6.39 6.25
C ILE A 55 -7.86 7.69 5.89
N ALA A 56 -7.43 8.40 4.84
CA ALA A 56 -8.07 9.62 4.40
C ALA A 56 -9.54 9.41 3.98
N GLU A 57 -9.82 8.36 3.19
CA GLU A 57 -11.17 7.97 2.79
C GLU A 57 -12.07 7.69 4.01
N LEU A 58 -11.56 6.92 4.98
CA LEU A 58 -12.31 6.59 6.19
C LEU A 58 -12.57 7.82 7.06
N MET A 59 -11.59 8.72 7.20
CA MET A 59 -11.76 9.98 7.93
C MET A 59 -12.83 10.86 7.29
N GLU A 60 -12.83 10.99 5.96
CA GLU A 60 -13.86 11.74 5.25
C GLU A 60 -15.23 11.11 5.44
N ARG A 61 -15.32 9.77 5.41
CA ARG A 61 -16.58 9.07 5.67
C ARG A 61 -17.10 9.28 7.08
N ILE A 62 -16.22 9.28 8.09
CA ILE A 62 -16.58 9.59 9.48
C ILE A 62 -17.15 11.00 9.56
N ASN A 63 -16.47 11.99 8.98
CA ASN A 63 -16.92 13.38 9.01
C ASN A 63 -18.30 13.57 8.35
N GLN A 64 -18.54 12.92 7.21
CA GLN A 64 -19.86 12.92 6.56
C GLN A 64 -20.95 12.35 7.48
N LEU A 65 -20.66 11.21 8.11
CA LEU A 65 -21.60 10.55 9.02
C LEU A 65 -21.83 11.38 10.29
N GLU A 66 -20.83 12.07 10.82
CA GLU A 66 -20.97 12.96 11.98
C GLU A 66 -21.88 14.16 11.68
N VAL A 67 -21.73 14.75 10.48
CA VAL A 67 -22.61 15.83 10.01
C VAL A 67 -24.05 15.34 9.87
N GLU A 68 -24.24 14.19 9.21
CA GLU A 68 -25.56 13.57 9.03
C GLU A 68 -26.20 13.24 10.39
N ASN A 69 -25.45 12.65 11.31
CA ASN A 69 -25.93 12.30 12.65
C ASN A 69 -26.35 13.54 13.44
N THR A 70 -25.55 14.61 13.37
CA THR A 70 -25.85 15.89 14.01
C THR A 70 -27.13 16.50 13.45
N TYR A 71 -27.29 16.50 12.13
CA TYR A 71 -28.50 16.98 11.46
C TYR A 71 -29.74 16.18 11.90
N LEU A 72 -29.69 14.85 11.85
CA LEU A 72 -30.80 13.98 12.26
C LEU A 72 -31.17 14.18 13.73
N ARG A 73 -30.16 14.26 14.63
CA ARG A 73 -30.40 14.54 16.05
C ARG A 73 -31.06 15.90 16.28
N ALA A 74 -30.65 16.94 15.55
CA ALA A 74 -31.26 18.26 15.65
C ALA A 74 -32.75 18.22 15.25
N GLN A 75 -33.08 17.50 14.18
CA GLN A 75 -34.46 17.31 13.70
C GLN A 75 -35.32 16.47 14.65
N CYS A 76 -34.75 15.44 15.29
CA CYS A 76 -35.44 14.66 16.33
C CYS A 76 -35.54 15.37 17.68
N SER A 77 -34.63 16.32 17.99
CA SER A 77 -34.64 17.11 19.22
C SER A 77 -35.53 18.36 19.17
N ALA A 78 -36.03 18.71 17.98
CA ALA A 78 -37.02 19.78 17.85
C ALA A 78 -38.26 19.39 18.69
N PRO A 79 -38.69 20.22 19.67
CA PRO A 79 -39.85 19.90 20.47
C PRO A 79 -41.04 19.74 19.53
N LEU A 80 -41.58 18.52 19.45
CA LEU A 80 -42.81 18.24 18.73
C LEU A 80 -43.85 19.28 19.18
N PRO A 81 -44.60 19.91 18.25
CA PRO A 81 -45.70 20.75 18.65
C PRO A 81 -46.64 19.92 19.54
N PRO A 82 -47.18 20.49 20.64
CA PRO A 82 -47.99 19.74 21.62
C PRO A 82 -49.25 19.08 21.03
N SER A 83 -49.56 19.36 19.75
CA SER A 83 -50.66 18.78 18.99
C SER A 83 -50.33 17.48 18.24
N ALA A 84 -49.09 16.97 18.23
CA ALA A 84 -48.74 15.80 17.42
C ALA A 84 -47.95 14.69 18.15
N PRO A 85 -48.56 13.97 19.12
CA PRO A 85 -47.93 12.86 19.86
C PRO A 85 -47.67 11.59 19.01
N TRP A 86 -48.26 11.50 17.82
CA TRP A 86 -48.30 10.28 16.99
C TRP A 86 -47.15 10.18 15.98
N LEU A 87 -46.36 11.24 15.79
CA LEU A 87 -45.30 11.30 14.78
C LEU A 87 -44.04 10.50 15.15
N CYS A 88 -43.94 10.00 16.39
CA CYS A 88 -42.83 9.16 16.86
C CYS A 88 -42.93 7.68 16.40
N HIS A 89 -44.06 7.28 15.77
CA HIS A 89 -44.34 5.90 15.35
C HIS A 89 -44.28 5.69 13.83
N VAL A 90 -43.45 6.46 13.13
CA VAL A 90 -43.06 6.16 11.75
C VAL A 90 -41.54 6.01 11.77
N ASN A 91 -40.96 4.82 11.88
CA ASN A 91 -41.04 3.68 10.95
C ASN A 91 -40.48 2.42 11.68
N PRO A 92 -40.85 1.16 11.34
CA PRO A 92 -40.05 -0.03 11.67
C PRO A 92 -38.62 0.03 11.11
#